data_AF-A0A960URG7-F1
#
_entry.id   AF-A0A960URG7-F1
#
_cell.length_a   1.000
_cell.length_b   1.000
_cell.length_c   1.000
_cell.angle_alpha   90.00
_cell.angle_beta   90.00
_cell.angle_gamma   90.00
#
_symmetry.space_group_name_H-M   'P 1'
#
loop_
_entity.id
_entity.type
_entity.pdbx_description
1 polymer ?
#
loop_
_entity_poly.entity_id
_entity_poly.type
_entity_poly.pdbx_seq_one_letter_code
_entity_poly.pdbx_strand_id
1 'polypeptide(L)'
;VLELHKVTLEKGDLFFQYTDGINEAANAAGDQFGTGRIEKILKASGKKKPETIMTSMTSNLEAFTGRKVMKDGPTELSDDIAMIAFRRVR
;
A
#
# COMPACT_ATOMS: atom_id res chain seq x y z
N VAL A 1 -19.57 2.77 16.85
CA VAL A 1 -19.07 1.88 17.93
C VAL A 1 -17.65 1.49 17.54
N LEU A 2 -16.69 1.52 18.46
CA LEU A 2 -15.32 1.08 18.17
C LEU A 2 -15.20 -0.41 18.48
N GLU A 3 -14.59 -1.17 17.56
CA GLU A 3 -14.31 -2.60 17.73
C GLU A 3 -12.81 -2.84 17.94
N LEU A 4 -12.49 -3.74 18.88
CA LEU A 4 -11.11 -4.08 19.21
C LEU A 4 -10.72 -5.38 18.52
N HIS A 5 -9.69 -5.33 17.68
CA HIS A 5 -9.05 -6.52 17.11
C HIS A 5 -7.67 -6.72 17.70
N LYS A 6 -7.31 -7.97 17.97
CA LYS A 6 -5.98 -8.38 18.42
C LYS A 6 -5.46 -9.48 17.52
N VAL A 7 -4.17 -9.40 17.17
CA VAL A 7 -3.45 -10.43 16.42
C VAL A 7 -2.04 -10.55 17.00
N THR A 8 -1.54 -11.79 17.09
CA THR A 8 -0.14 -12.08 17.45
C THR A 8 0.68 -12.17 16.16
N LEU A 9 1.80 -11.43 16.10
CA LEU A 9 2.73 -11.47 14.97
C LEU A 9 3.93 -12.33 15.33
N GLU A 10 4.24 -13.31 14.50
CA GLU A 10 5.42 -14.15 14.64
C GLU A 10 6.66 -13.45 14.08
N LYS A 11 7.84 -13.96 14.47
CA LYS A 11 9.10 -13.45 13.94
C LYS A 11 9.12 -13.60 12.41
N GLY A 12 9.34 -12.49 11.72
CA GLY A 12 9.37 -12.40 10.27
C GLY A 12 8.07 -11.91 9.66
N ASP A 13 6.97 -11.84 10.41
CA ASP A 13 5.69 -11.36 9.90
C ASP A 13 5.75 -9.89 9.50
N LEU A 14 5.11 -9.60 8.37
CA LEU A 14 4.91 -8.26 7.85
C LEU A 14 3.52 -7.77 8.26
N PHE A 15 3.49 -6.62 8.91
CA PHE A 15 2.27 -5.85 9.06
C PHE A 15 2.26 -4.74 8.01
N PHE A 16 1.17 -4.63 7.27
CA PHE A 16 0.96 -3.60 6.26
C PHE A 16 -0.44 -3.03 6.41
N GLN A 17 -0.55 -1.71 6.55
CA GLN A 17 -1.81 -0.97 6.57
C GLN A 17 -1.75 0.22 5.63
N TYR A 18 -2.91 0.63 5.14
CA TYR A 18 -3.05 1.72 4.18
C TYR A 18 -4.43 2.39 4.32
N THR A 19 -4.55 3.62 3.81
CA THR A 19 -5.83 4.31 3.64
C THR A 19 -6.49 3.94 2.31
N ASP A 20 -7.80 4.13 2.23
CA ASP A 20 -8.63 3.89 1.04
C ASP A 20 -8.11 4.59 -0.24
N GLY A 21 -7.47 5.75 -0.09
CA GLY A 21 -6.77 6.44 -1.19
C GLY A 21 -5.78 5.56 -1.99
N ILE A 22 -5.33 4.41 -1.47
CA ILE A 22 -4.54 3.43 -2.23
C ILE A 22 -5.43 2.51 -3.08
N ASN A 23 -6.39 1.79 -2.48
CA ASN A 23 -7.18 0.81 -3.24
C ASN A 23 -8.21 1.48 -4.16
N GLU A 24 -8.67 2.68 -3.83
CA GLU A 24 -9.63 3.44 -4.62
C GLU A 24 -8.99 4.33 -5.69
N ALA A 25 -7.67 4.46 -5.68
CA ALA A 25 -6.94 5.21 -6.71
C ALA A 25 -7.32 4.74 -8.11
N ALA A 26 -7.91 5.63 -8.90
CA ALA A 26 -8.45 5.31 -10.21
C ALA A 26 -7.45 5.59 -11.33
N ASN A 27 -7.45 4.74 -12.35
CA ASN A 27 -6.80 5.03 -13.63
C ASN A 27 -7.64 6.00 -14.49
N ALA A 28 -7.16 6.33 -15.68
CA ALA A 28 -7.87 7.22 -16.61
C ALA A 28 -9.22 6.66 -17.12
N ALA A 29 -9.43 5.33 -17.04
CA ALA A 29 -10.69 4.68 -17.38
C ALA A 29 -11.69 4.69 -16.21
N GLY A 30 -11.28 5.13 -15.01
CA GLY A 30 -12.10 5.08 -13.80
C GLY A 30 -12.00 3.76 -13.03
N ASP A 31 -11.18 2.80 -13.47
CA ASP A 31 -10.99 1.55 -12.72
C ASP A 31 -10.13 1.81 -11.49
N GLN A 32 -10.55 1.27 -10.35
CA GLN A 32 -9.80 1.33 -9.11
C GLN A 32 -8.60 0.37 -9.09
N PHE A 33 -7.55 0.74 -8.37
CA PHE A 33 -6.35 -0.08 -8.19
C PHE A 33 -6.69 -1.44 -7.57
N GLY A 34 -7.55 -1.43 -6.56
CA GLY A 34 -8.17 -2.61 -5.96
C GLY A 34 -7.25 -3.43 -5.05
N THR A 35 -7.87 -4.16 -4.13
CA THR A 35 -7.19 -5.01 -3.14
C THR A 35 -6.42 -6.17 -3.79
N GLY A 36 -6.89 -6.69 -4.92
CA GLY A 36 -6.21 -7.79 -5.63
C GLY A 36 -4.79 -7.45 -6.10
N ARG A 37 -4.55 -6.20 -6.55
CA ARG A 37 -3.20 -5.75 -6.93
C ARG A 37 -2.32 -5.57 -5.70
N ILE A 38 -2.87 -5.01 -4.63
CA ILE A 38 -2.19 -4.86 -3.32
C ILE A 38 -1.72 -6.22 -2.82
N GLU A 39 -2.61 -7.22 -2.78
CA GLU A 39 -2.27 -8.58 -2.36
C GLU A 39 -1.17 -9.21 -3.22
N LYS A 40 -1.26 -9.05 -4.55
CA LYS A 40 -0.25 -9.59 -5.47
C LYS A 40 1.13 -9.00 -5.19
N ILE A 41 1.19 -7.68 -4.94
CA ILE A 41 2.43 -6.98 -4.59
C ILE A 41 2.96 -7.47 -3.25
N LEU A 42 2.12 -7.59 -2.23
CA LEU A 42 2.51 -8.06 -0.90
C LEU A 42 2.97 -9.53 -0.94
N LYS A 43 2.33 -10.40 -1.72
CA LYS A 43 2.78 -11.80 -1.91
C LYS A 43 4.15 -11.88 -2.62
N ALA A 44 4.40 -11.02 -3.60
CA ALA A 44 5.65 -11.00 -4.35
C ALA A 44 6.83 -10.34 -3.61
N SER A 45 6.55 -9.34 -2.77
CA SER A 45 7.56 -8.53 -2.07
C SER A 45 7.60 -8.76 -0.56
N GLY A 46 6.70 -9.57 -0.01
CA GLY A 46 6.45 -9.67 1.44
C GLY A 46 7.58 -10.24 2.28
N LYS A 47 8.61 -10.85 1.66
CA LYS A 47 9.86 -11.26 2.35
C LYS A 47 10.99 -10.22 2.28
N LYS A 48 10.80 -9.14 1.52
CA LYS A 48 11.77 -8.05 1.37
C LYS A 48 11.68 -7.07 2.53
N LYS A 49 12.60 -6.11 2.57
CA LYS A 49 12.57 -5.03 3.57
C LYS A 49 11.33 -4.15 3.35
N PRO A 50 10.75 -3.56 4.41
CA PRO A 50 9.58 -2.67 4.31
C PRO A 50 9.74 -1.60 3.24
N GLU A 51 10.90 -0.96 3.14
CA GLU A 51 11.17 0.09 2.16
C GLU A 51 10.99 -0.43 0.72
N THR A 52 11.42 -1.66 0.44
CA THR A 52 11.22 -2.27 -0.88
C THR A 52 9.75 -2.54 -1.19
N ILE A 53 8.95 -2.87 -0.17
CA ILE A 53 7.50 -3.06 -0.32
C ILE A 53 6.84 -1.71 -0.63
N MET A 54 7.23 -0.65 0.10
CA MET A 54 6.72 0.71 -0.11
C MET A 54 7.04 1.21 -1.53
N THR A 55 8.28 1.03 -2.00
CA THR A 55 8.66 1.37 -3.38
C THR A 55 7.87 0.55 -4.39
N SER A 56 7.74 -0.77 -4.17
CA SER A 56 6.97 -1.63 -5.08
C SER A 56 5.50 -1.23 -5.16
N MET A 57 4.87 -0.87 -4.04
CA MET A 57 3.48 -0.41 -4.02
C MET A 57 3.33 0.90 -4.79
N THR A 58 4.17 1.87 -4.47
CA THR A 58 4.17 3.20 -5.10
C THR A 58 4.34 3.09 -6.61
N SER A 59 5.38 2.39 -7.09
CA SER A 59 5.62 2.29 -8.54
C SER A 59 4.50 1.58 -9.29
N ASN A 60 3.83 0.59 -8.67
CA ASN A 60 2.67 -0.05 -9.30
C ASN A 60 1.45 0.88 -9.31
N LEU A 61 1.26 1.67 -8.26
CA LEU A 61 0.19 2.66 -8.17
C LEU A 61 0.36 3.76 -9.22
N GLU A 62 1.57 4.31 -9.35
CA GLU A 62 1.92 5.30 -10.37
C GLU A 62 1.77 4.74 -11.78
N ALA A 63 2.23 3.51 -12.03
CA ALA A 63 2.09 2.86 -13.33
C ALA A 63 0.63 2.58 -13.70
N PHE A 64 -0.21 2.23 -12.71
CA PHE A 64 -1.63 1.97 -12.94
C PHE A 64 -2.43 3.25 -13.17
N THR A 65 -2.20 4.26 -12.32
CA THR A 65 -2.97 5.51 -12.35
C THR A 65 -2.48 6.49 -13.42
N GLY A 66 -1.21 6.39 -13.81
CA GLY A 66 -0.52 7.38 -14.64
C GLY A 66 -0.21 8.68 -13.89
N ARG A 67 -0.32 8.69 -12.55
CA ARG A 67 -0.18 9.87 -11.70
C ARG A 67 1.01 9.72 -10.77
N LYS A 68 1.71 10.82 -10.48
CA LYS A 68 2.81 10.78 -9.52
C LYS A 68 2.31 10.81 -8.08
N VAL A 69 2.88 9.92 -7.29
CA VAL A 69 2.55 9.72 -5.87
C VAL A 69 3.67 10.27 -4.99
N MET A 70 4.92 9.99 -5.34
CA MET A 70 6.08 10.49 -4.58
C MET A 70 6.68 11.70 -5.30
N LYS A 71 6.18 12.89 -4.96
CA LYS A 71 6.72 14.18 -5.42
C LYS A 71 6.72 15.21 -4.29
N ASP A 72 7.47 16.28 -4.49
CA ASP A 72 7.37 17.45 -3.62
C ASP A 72 5.99 18.10 -3.78
N GLY A 73 5.29 18.29 -2.67
CA GLY A 73 3.92 18.82 -2.65
C GLY A 73 2.83 17.73 -2.60
N PRO A 74 1.56 18.10 -2.81
CA PRO A 74 0.44 17.16 -2.72
C PRO A 74 0.47 16.12 -3.86
N THR A 75 -0.02 14.92 -3.56
CA THR A 75 -0.22 13.83 -4.54
C THR A 75 -1.12 14.28 -5.71
N GLU A 76 -0.96 13.67 -6.88
CA GLU A 76 -1.87 13.89 -8.02
C GLU A 76 -3.11 13.00 -7.96
N LEU A 77 -3.16 12.07 -7.00
CA LEU A 77 -4.33 11.24 -6.78
C LEU A 77 -5.53 12.07 -6.29
N SER A 78 -6.72 11.49 -6.40
CA SER A 78 -7.98 12.11 -5.98
C SER A 78 -8.13 12.20 -4.47
N ASP A 79 -7.32 11.47 -3.72
CA ASP A 79 -7.39 11.37 -2.26
C ASP A 79 -6.00 11.23 -1.66
N ASP A 80 -5.89 11.50 -0.36
CA ASP A 80 -4.67 11.37 0.41
C ASP A 80 -4.32 9.89 0.61
N ILE A 81 -3.02 9.61 0.52
CA ILE A 81 -2.53 8.26 0.73
C ILE A 81 -1.65 8.18 1.97
N ALA A 82 -1.87 7.14 2.77
CA ALA A 82 -0.95 6.75 3.84
C ALA A 82 -0.71 5.25 3.78
N MET A 83 0.52 4.86 4.11
CA MET A 83 0.94 3.47 4.19
C MET A 83 1.85 3.29 5.41
N ILE A 84 1.65 2.20 6.15
CA ILE A 84 2.49 1.80 7.28
C ILE A 84 2.93 0.37 7.03
N ALA A 85 4.23 0.13 7.10
CA ALA A 85 4.82 -1.19 6.96
C ALA A 85 5.86 -1.42 8.06
N PHE A 86 5.74 -2.51 8.80
CA PHE A 86 6.78 -2.95 9.73
C PHE A 86 6.89 -4.47 9.79
N ARG A 87 8.06 -4.94 10.20
CA ARG A 87 8.35 -6.37 10.33
C ARG A 87 8.73 -6.72 11.75
N ARG A 88 8.14 -7.78 12.30
CA ARG A 88 8.56 -8.31 13.59
C ARG A 88 9.92 -8.98 13.45
N VAL A 89 10.96 -8.42 14.05
CA VAL A 89 12.36 -8.90 13.92
C VAL A 89 12.82 -9.78 15.08
N ARG A 90 12.23 -9.57 16.26
CA ARG A 90 12.41 -10.26 17.54
C ARG A 90 11.07 -10.16 18.23
#